data_AF-A0A453JP49-F1
#
_entry.id   AF-A0A453JP49-F1
#
_cell.length_a   1.000
_cell.length_b   1.000
_cell.length_c   1.000
_cell.angle_alpha   90.00
_cell.angle_beta   90.00
_cell.angle_gamma   90.00
#
_symmetry.space_group_name_H-M   'P 1'
#
loop_
_entity.id
_entity.type
_entity.pdbx_description
1 polymer ?
#
loop_
_entity_poly.entity_id
_entity_poly.type
_entity_poly.pdbx_seq_one_letter_code
_entity_poly.pdbx_strand_id
1 'polypeptide(L)'
;SESANEYTDDEDASWKVRRASAKCLSAIIVSRPQMLSKMYQEACPKLIDRFREREENVKMDIFNTFIELLRQTGNVTKGQGDIDESSPRWLLKQEVPKVVKSINRQLREKSIKTKVGAFSVLKELVVVLPDCLADHFGSLVPGIEKALNDKSSTSNLKIEALAFTRIVMASHSPSVFHPYIQALSGPILSAIGDRYYKVTAEALRVCGELVRVLRPNFEARSIDFRPYISPIYKAILGRLANQDQDQEVKECAISCMSLVIATFGDGLQSELPSCLPILVDRMGNEITRLTAVK
;
A
#
# COMPACT_ATOMS: atom_id res chain seq x y z
N SER A 1 -29.95 55.31 13.90
CA SER A 1 -28.65 54.63 13.78
C SER A 1 -28.77 53.29 14.47
N GLU A 2 -28.28 52.25 13.80
CA GLU A 2 -27.82 50.95 14.32
C GLU A 2 -28.78 50.13 15.20
N SER A 3 -29.09 48.91 14.74
CA SER A 3 -29.03 47.65 15.52
C SER A 3 -30.02 46.59 15.01
N ALA A 4 -29.89 46.15 13.76
CA ALA A 4 -30.50 44.90 13.32
C ALA A 4 -29.92 44.48 11.97
N ASN A 5 -28.68 44.00 11.95
CA ASN A 5 -28.17 43.05 10.94
C ASN A 5 -26.73 42.60 11.24
N GLU A 6 -26.37 42.45 12.51
CA GLU A 6 -25.37 41.44 12.85
C GLU A 6 -26.08 40.09 12.78
N TYR A 7 -26.28 39.60 11.56
CA TYR A 7 -26.33 38.16 11.33
C TYR A 7 -24.95 37.65 11.73
N THR A 8 -24.82 37.30 13.01
CA THR A 8 -23.70 36.53 13.52
C THR A 8 -23.70 35.25 12.71
N ASP A 9 -22.71 35.20 11.84
CA ASP A 9 -22.20 34.03 11.14
C ASP A 9 -21.88 33.00 12.23
N ASP A 10 -22.91 32.26 12.66
CA ASP A 10 -22.80 31.13 13.57
C ASP A 10 -21.93 30.14 12.79
N GLU A 11 -20.61 30.23 12.96
CA GLU A 11 -19.62 29.35 12.35
C GLU A 11 -20.20 27.95 12.44
N ASP A 12 -20.52 27.29 11.32
CA ASP A 12 -21.07 25.94 11.30
C ASP A 12 -20.11 25.01 12.05
N ALA A 13 -20.27 24.90 13.37
CA ALA A 13 -19.40 24.16 14.27
C ALA A 13 -19.73 22.67 14.22
N SER A 14 -20.68 22.27 13.37
CA SER A 14 -21.08 20.88 13.19
C SER A 14 -19.88 20.02 12.79
N TRP A 15 -18.91 20.53 12.03
CA TRP A 15 -17.69 19.78 11.72
C TRP A 15 -16.84 19.52 12.97
N LYS A 16 -16.75 20.47 13.93
CA LYS A 16 -16.04 20.29 15.20
C LYS A 16 -16.67 19.15 16.02
N VAL A 17 -18.01 19.10 16.08
CA VAL A 17 -18.76 18.01 16.74
C VAL A 17 -18.49 16.66 16.08
N ARG A 18 -18.48 16.60 14.75
CA ARG A 18 -18.16 15.36 14.02
C ARG A 18 -16.73 14.88 14.26
N ARG A 19 -15.75 15.79 14.32
CA ARG A 19 -14.36 15.46 14.69
C ARG A 19 -14.27 14.90 16.10
N ALA A 20 -14.90 15.58 17.07
CA ALA A 20 -14.92 15.12 18.46
C ALA A 20 -15.57 13.74 18.58
N SER A 21 -16.65 13.49 17.83
CA SER A 21 -17.33 12.19 17.79
C SER A 21 -16.44 11.08 17.25
N ALA A 22 -15.73 11.31 16.13
CA ALA A 22 -14.79 10.34 15.56
C ALA A 22 -13.66 10.01 16.55
N LYS A 23 -13.05 11.03 17.15
CA LYS A 23 -11.98 10.86 18.15
C LYS A 23 -12.46 10.14 19.41
N CYS A 24 -13.67 10.44 19.87
CA CYS A 24 -14.29 9.73 20.99
C CYS A 24 -14.48 8.25 20.66
N LEU A 25 -15.04 7.93 19.48
CA LEU A 25 -15.18 6.54 19.02
C LEU A 25 -13.83 5.83 18.95
N SER A 26 -12.80 6.50 18.41
CA SER A 26 -11.43 5.97 18.37
C SER A 26 -10.92 5.65 19.79
N ALA A 27 -11.14 6.52 20.77
CA ALA A 27 -10.73 6.27 22.15
C ALA A 27 -11.47 5.07 22.77
N ILE A 28 -12.76 4.87 22.47
CA ILE A 28 -13.51 3.71 22.94
C ILE A 28 -12.96 2.43 22.29
N ILE A 29 -12.65 2.44 21.00
CA ILE A 29 -12.05 1.31 20.27
C ILE A 29 -10.75 0.86 20.95
N VAL A 30 -9.84 1.79 21.26
CA VAL A 30 -8.55 1.48 21.90
C VAL A 30 -8.72 0.99 23.34
N SER A 31 -9.61 1.63 24.10
CA SER A 31 -9.73 1.37 25.54
C SER A 31 -10.61 0.17 25.88
N ARG A 32 -11.42 -0.34 24.93
CA ARG A 32 -12.41 -1.40 25.19
C ARG A 32 -12.39 -2.50 24.10
N PRO A 33 -11.29 -3.26 23.96
CA PRO A 33 -11.18 -4.33 22.97
C PRO A 33 -12.25 -5.44 23.12
N GLN A 34 -12.75 -5.67 24.33
CA GLN A 34 -13.84 -6.61 24.60
C GLN A 34 -15.17 -6.23 23.93
N MET A 35 -15.32 -5.00 23.45
CA MET A 35 -16.52 -4.51 22.78
C MET A 35 -16.43 -4.54 21.25
N LEU A 36 -15.33 -5.05 20.67
CA LEU A 36 -15.08 -4.99 19.22
C LEU A 36 -16.22 -5.60 18.38
N SER A 37 -16.73 -6.78 18.74
CA SER A 37 -17.85 -7.39 18.00
C SER A 37 -19.09 -6.49 17.96
N LYS A 38 -19.41 -5.83 19.08
CA LYS A 38 -20.51 -4.85 19.14
C LYS A 38 -20.22 -3.62 18.28
N MET A 39 -18.98 -3.13 18.28
CA MET A 39 -18.56 -2.01 17.43
C MET A 39 -18.68 -2.35 15.94
N TYR A 40 -18.35 -3.58 15.55
CA TYR A 40 -18.55 -4.04 14.17
C TYR A 40 -20.02 -4.07 13.76
N GLN A 41 -20.92 -4.38 14.68
CA GLN A 41 -22.36 -4.40 14.40
C GLN A 41 -22.98 -3.01 14.37
N GLU A 42 -22.63 -2.13 15.33
CA GLU A 42 -23.35 -0.86 15.53
C GLU A 42 -22.66 0.37 14.94
N ALA A 43 -21.32 0.37 14.91
CA ALA A 43 -20.50 1.54 14.57
C ALA A 43 -19.79 1.40 13.22
N CYS A 44 -19.26 0.23 12.88
CA CYS A 44 -18.49 0.01 11.65
C CYS A 44 -19.27 0.35 10.37
N PRO A 45 -20.53 -0.10 10.16
CA PRO A 45 -21.28 0.26 8.95
C PRO A 45 -21.49 1.76 8.82
N LYS A 46 -21.79 2.43 9.94
CA LYS A 46 -21.94 3.89 9.99
C LYS A 46 -20.61 4.58 9.66
N LEU A 47 -19.50 4.07 10.17
CA LEU A 47 -18.17 4.65 9.93
C LEU A 47 -17.77 4.54 8.45
N ILE A 48 -18.02 3.39 7.81
CA ILE A 48 -17.79 3.17 6.37
C ILE A 48 -18.66 4.13 5.53
N ASP A 49 -19.93 4.30 5.89
CA ASP A 49 -20.84 5.24 5.23
C ASP A 49 -20.39 6.71 5.36
N ARG A 50 -19.54 7.01 6.34
CA ARG A 50 -18.96 8.35 6.58
C ARG A 50 -17.66 8.60 5.83
N PHE A 51 -17.08 7.62 5.13
CA PHE A 51 -15.90 7.86 4.28
C PHE A 51 -16.16 8.91 3.18
N ARG A 52 -17.43 9.14 2.82
CA ARG A 52 -17.89 10.20 1.90
C ARG A 52 -17.98 11.60 2.53
N GLU A 53 -17.45 11.80 3.72
CA GLU A 53 -17.43 13.11 4.40
C GLU A 53 -16.85 14.20 3.48
N ARG A 54 -17.39 15.42 3.56
CA ARG A 54 -16.96 16.53 2.68
C ARG A 54 -15.85 17.33 3.32
N GLU A 55 -15.90 17.52 4.63
CA GLU A 55 -14.85 18.25 5.35
C GLU A 55 -13.62 17.34 5.50
N GLU A 56 -12.49 17.79 4.94
CA GLU A 56 -11.31 16.94 4.78
C GLU A 56 -10.69 16.52 6.12
N ASN A 57 -10.65 17.41 7.11
CA ASN A 57 -10.11 17.08 8.43
C ASN A 57 -11.00 16.09 9.18
N VAL A 58 -12.33 16.25 9.09
CA VAL A 58 -13.30 15.27 9.62
C VAL A 58 -13.11 13.92 8.92
N LYS A 59 -12.93 13.90 7.59
CA LYS A 59 -12.67 12.68 6.82
C LYS A 59 -11.40 11.97 7.30
N MET A 60 -10.32 12.71 7.56
CA MET A 60 -9.09 12.10 8.09
C MET A 60 -9.28 11.52 9.48
N ASP A 61 -10.01 12.21 10.37
CA ASP A 61 -10.34 11.66 11.69
C ASP A 61 -11.20 10.37 11.56
N ILE A 62 -12.11 10.30 10.59
CA ILE A 62 -12.90 9.09 10.28
C ILE A 62 -12.01 7.94 9.78
N PHE A 63 -11.11 8.19 8.82
CA PHE A 63 -10.17 7.17 8.35
C PHE A 63 -9.27 6.66 9.46
N ASN A 64 -8.72 7.55 10.29
CA ASN A 64 -7.88 7.18 11.42
C ASN A 64 -8.66 6.35 12.46
N THR A 65 -9.92 6.72 12.73
CA THR A 65 -10.79 5.92 13.61
C THR A 65 -11.02 4.52 13.07
N PHE A 66 -11.19 4.37 11.76
CA PHE A 66 -11.34 3.06 11.13
C PHE A 66 -10.05 2.26 11.14
N ILE A 67 -8.89 2.89 10.88
CA ILE A 67 -7.56 2.27 11.00
C ILE A 67 -7.35 1.76 12.43
N GLU A 68 -7.77 2.50 13.45
CA GLU A 68 -7.67 2.03 14.83
C GLU A 68 -8.57 0.83 15.11
N LEU A 69 -9.77 0.78 14.53
CA LEU A 69 -10.64 -0.41 14.59
C LEU A 69 -9.96 -1.64 13.98
N LEU A 70 -9.31 -1.47 12.83
CA LEU A 70 -8.55 -2.53 12.18
C LEU A 70 -7.38 -3.02 13.06
N ARG A 71 -6.58 -2.09 13.59
CA ARG A 71 -5.44 -2.41 14.46
C ARG A 71 -5.85 -3.18 15.70
N GLN A 72 -6.88 -2.71 16.40
CA GLN A 72 -7.40 -3.41 17.58
C GLN A 72 -7.90 -4.81 17.24
N THR A 73 -8.53 -4.96 16.08
CA THR A 73 -8.95 -6.28 15.57
C THR A 73 -7.75 -7.19 15.33
N GLY A 74 -6.71 -6.70 14.67
CA GLY A 74 -5.45 -7.44 14.50
C GLY A 74 -4.80 -7.84 15.82
N ASN A 75 -4.80 -6.94 16.81
CA ASN A 75 -4.22 -7.19 18.13
C ASN A 75 -4.96 -8.28 18.91
N VAL A 76 -6.31 -8.24 18.92
CA VAL A 76 -7.13 -9.19 19.69
C VAL A 76 -7.21 -10.56 19.03
N THR A 77 -7.11 -10.61 17.70
CA THR A 77 -7.28 -11.86 16.93
C THR A 77 -5.96 -12.48 16.47
N LYS A 78 -4.82 -11.95 16.93
CA LYS A 78 -3.50 -12.44 16.54
C LYS A 78 -3.33 -13.92 16.91
N GLY A 79 -3.09 -14.75 15.91
CA GLY A 79 -2.91 -16.20 16.10
C GLY A 79 -4.21 -16.99 16.29
N GLN A 80 -5.38 -16.36 16.17
CA GLN A 80 -6.68 -17.03 16.19
C GLN A 80 -7.15 -17.33 14.77
N GLY A 81 -7.77 -18.50 14.56
CA GLY A 81 -8.38 -18.86 13.28
C GLY A 81 -9.79 -18.27 13.12
N ASP A 82 -10.26 -18.13 11.88
CA ASP A 82 -11.57 -17.57 11.51
C ASP A 82 -12.74 -18.56 11.73
N ILE A 83 -12.74 -19.32 12.83
CA ILE A 83 -13.73 -20.39 13.07
C ILE A 83 -15.03 -19.84 13.67
N ASP A 84 -14.95 -18.71 14.38
CA ASP A 84 -16.09 -18.10 15.07
C ASP A 84 -16.71 -16.96 14.23
N GLU A 85 -17.95 -17.16 13.79
CA GLU A 85 -18.75 -16.20 13.02
C GLU A 85 -19.11 -14.92 13.80
N SER A 86 -18.83 -14.89 15.11
CA SER A 86 -18.99 -13.69 15.93
C SER A 86 -17.66 -12.96 16.22
N SER A 87 -16.54 -13.54 15.76
CA SER A 87 -15.23 -12.94 15.95
C SER A 87 -15.11 -11.60 15.22
N PRO A 88 -14.40 -10.60 15.79
CA PRO A 88 -14.18 -9.31 15.14
C PRO A 88 -13.56 -9.43 13.74
N ARG A 89 -12.70 -10.44 13.54
CA ARG A 89 -12.01 -10.73 12.29
C ARG A 89 -12.98 -11.25 11.22
N TRP A 90 -13.87 -12.17 11.58
CA TRP A 90 -14.94 -12.64 10.69
C TRP A 90 -15.89 -11.50 10.31
N LEU A 91 -16.31 -10.68 11.29
CA LEU A 91 -17.19 -9.53 11.05
C LEU A 91 -16.52 -8.50 10.12
N LEU A 92 -15.22 -8.24 10.30
CA LEU A 92 -14.45 -7.39 9.39
C LEU A 92 -14.46 -7.94 7.96
N LYS A 93 -14.28 -9.27 7.79
CA LYS A 93 -14.30 -9.92 6.47
C LYS A 93 -15.61 -9.67 5.72
N GLN A 94 -16.75 -9.68 6.42
CA GLN A 94 -18.06 -9.37 5.83
C GLN A 94 -18.19 -7.91 5.35
N GLU A 95 -17.45 -6.99 5.97
CA GLU A 95 -17.49 -5.57 5.62
C GLU A 95 -16.53 -5.20 4.47
N VAL A 96 -15.58 -6.08 4.10
CA VAL A 96 -14.58 -5.84 3.06
C VAL A 96 -15.18 -5.30 1.74
N PRO A 97 -16.25 -5.89 1.16
CA PRO A 97 -16.80 -5.38 -0.09
C PRO A 97 -17.28 -3.92 0.02
N LYS A 98 -17.88 -3.54 1.16
CA LYS A 98 -18.36 -2.17 1.41
C LYS A 98 -17.19 -1.22 1.62
N VAL A 99 -16.17 -1.63 2.38
CA VAL A 99 -14.93 -0.86 2.59
C VAL A 99 -14.28 -0.57 1.25
N VAL A 100 -14.03 -1.60 0.42
CA VAL A 100 -13.38 -1.44 -0.88
C VAL A 100 -14.19 -0.55 -1.81
N LYS A 101 -15.51 -0.76 -1.89
CA LYS A 101 -16.40 0.10 -2.69
C LYS A 101 -16.32 1.56 -2.27
N SER A 102 -16.36 1.83 -0.96
CA SER A 102 -16.31 3.18 -0.41
C SER A 102 -14.94 3.83 -0.67
N ILE A 103 -13.85 3.11 -0.41
CA ILE A 103 -12.48 3.58 -0.63
C ILE A 103 -12.16 3.81 -2.11
N ASN A 104 -12.62 2.94 -3.01
CA ASN A 104 -12.41 3.13 -4.44
C ASN A 104 -13.00 4.47 -4.93
N ARG A 105 -14.13 4.89 -4.36
CA ARG A 105 -14.69 6.23 -4.62
C ARG A 105 -13.75 7.35 -4.13
N GLN A 106 -13.11 7.16 -2.97
CA GLN A 106 -12.17 8.13 -2.38
C GLN A 106 -10.88 8.26 -3.21
N LEU A 107 -10.38 7.17 -3.79
CA LEU A 107 -9.22 7.18 -4.69
C LEU A 107 -9.45 8.01 -5.97
N ARG A 108 -10.71 8.21 -6.36
CA ARG A 108 -11.11 8.99 -7.55
C ARG A 108 -11.29 10.49 -7.25
N GLU A 109 -11.29 10.90 -5.99
CA GLU A 109 -11.42 12.32 -5.61
C GLU A 109 -10.19 13.15 -6.05
N LYS A 110 -10.31 14.49 -6.02
CA LYS A 110 -9.20 15.38 -6.36
C LYS A 110 -8.15 15.47 -5.25
N SER A 111 -8.58 15.41 -3.98
CA SER A 111 -7.70 15.61 -2.84
C SER A 111 -6.61 14.52 -2.75
N ILE A 112 -5.36 14.96 -2.75
CA ILE A 112 -4.19 14.10 -2.53
C ILE A 112 -4.23 13.52 -1.11
N LYS A 113 -4.62 14.32 -0.11
CA LYS A 113 -4.71 13.89 1.28
C LYS A 113 -5.74 12.78 1.46
N THR A 114 -6.89 12.90 0.79
CA THR A 114 -7.91 11.84 0.77
C THR A 114 -7.38 10.54 0.15
N LYS A 115 -6.67 10.62 -0.98
CA LYS A 115 -6.09 9.43 -1.63
C LYS A 115 -5.02 8.75 -0.76
N VAL A 116 -4.18 9.54 -0.09
CA VAL A 116 -3.18 9.01 0.86
C VAL A 116 -3.90 8.26 1.99
N GLY A 117 -4.87 8.90 2.65
CA GLY A 117 -5.64 8.24 3.73
C GLY A 117 -6.40 7.00 3.26
N ALA A 118 -6.90 7.00 2.03
CA ALA A 118 -7.55 5.85 1.41
C ALA A 118 -6.60 4.65 1.24
N PHE A 119 -5.38 4.88 0.77
CA PHE A 119 -4.35 3.83 0.73
C PHE A 119 -3.92 3.38 2.14
N SER A 120 -3.85 4.28 3.12
CA SER A 120 -3.56 3.91 4.51
C SER A 120 -4.59 2.94 5.08
N VAL A 121 -5.88 3.18 4.81
CA VAL A 121 -6.97 2.26 5.20
C VAL A 121 -6.80 0.89 4.53
N LEU A 122 -6.51 0.84 3.23
CA LEU A 122 -6.31 -0.42 2.51
C LEU A 122 -5.09 -1.20 3.02
N LYS A 123 -3.98 -0.51 3.31
CA LYS A 123 -2.79 -1.15 3.88
C LYS A 123 -3.11 -1.82 5.20
N GLU A 124 -3.72 -1.09 6.12
CA GLU A 124 -4.08 -1.64 7.43
C GLU A 124 -5.07 -2.80 7.30
N LEU A 125 -6.02 -2.71 6.37
CA LEU A 125 -6.97 -3.79 6.11
C LEU A 125 -6.25 -5.07 5.67
N VAL A 126 -5.25 -4.95 4.79
CA VAL A 126 -4.45 -6.08 4.30
C VAL A 126 -3.53 -6.65 5.38
N VAL A 127 -2.94 -5.80 6.24
CA VAL A 127 -2.14 -6.25 7.40
C VAL A 127 -3.00 -7.15 8.29
N VAL A 128 -4.22 -6.71 8.57
CA VAL A 128 -5.13 -7.40 9.49
C VAL A 128 -5.72 -8.63 8.81
N LEU A 129 -6.18 -8.53 7.57
CA LEU A 129 -6.75 -9.63 6.79
C LEU A 129 -5.94 -9.90 5.51
N PRO A 130 -4.92 -10.77 5.57
CA PRO A 130 -4.29 -11.29 4.35
C PRO A 130 -5.31 -11.93 3.41
N ASP A 131 -5.04 -11.87 2.11
CA ASP A 131 -5.89 -12.38 1.02
C ASP A 131 -7.29 -11.73 0.87
N CYS A 132 -7.67 -10.76 1.71
CA CYS A 132 -9.04 -10.21 1.70
C CYS A 132 -9.43 -9.39 0.46
N LEU A 133 -8.46 -8.94 -0.33
CA LEU A 133 -8.70 -8.12 -1.52
C LEU A 133 -8.69 -8.93 -2.82
N ALA A 134 -8.55 -10.27 -2.77
CA ALA A 134 -8.43 -11.12 -3.95
C ALA A 134 -9.52 -10.85 -5.00
N ASP A 135 -10.80 -10.84 -4.57
CA ASP A 135 -11.96 -10.63 -5.46
C ASP A 135 -12.19 -9.17 -5.85
N HIS A 136 -11.43 -8.24 -5.27
CA HIS A 136 -11.66 -6.80 -5.41
C HIS A 136 -10.48 -6.03 -6.00
N PHE A 137 -9.31 -6.68 -6.12
CA PHE A 137 -8.06 -6.04 -6.49
C PHE A 137 -8.17 -5.30 -7.84
N GLY A 138 -8.82 -5.90 -8.83
CA GLY A 138 -9.02 -5.28 -10.14
C GLY A 138 -9.70 -3.91 -10.09
N SER A 139 -10.58 -3.68 -9.12
CA SER A 139 -11.25 -2.39 -8.94
C SER A 139 -10.32 -1.28 -8.42
N LEU A 140 -9.22 -1.66 -7.76
CA LEU A 140 -8.23 -0.76 -7.14
C LEU A 140 -7.08 -0.41 -8.10
N VAL A 141 -6.82 -1.23 -9.12
CA VAL A 141 -5.74 -1.04 -10.10
C VAL A 141 -5.75 0.36 -10.72
N PRO A 142 -6.87 0.92 -11.21
CA PRO A 142 -6.87 2.28 -11.78
C PRO A 142 -6.47 3.36 -10.77
N GLY A 143 -6.77 3.14 -9.48
CA GLY A 143 -6.37 4.05 -8.40
C GLY A 143 -4.86 4.04 -8.17
N ILE A 144 -4.24 2.85 -8.22
CA ILE A 144 -2.79 2.66 -8.13
C ILE A 144 -2.10 3.32 -9.33
N GLU A 145 -2.51 2.98 -10.56
CA GLU A 145 -1.93 3.53 -11.78
C GLU A 145 -1.98 5.06 -11.80
N LYS A 146 -3.12 5.64 -11.44
CA LYS A 146 -3.28 7.10 -11.39
C LYS A 146 -2.38 7.72 -10.34
N ALA A 147 -2.25 7.13 -9.15
CA ALA A 147 -1.37 7.63 -8.11
C ALA A 147 0.10 7.65 -8.55
N LEU A 148 0.55 6.67 -9.34
CA LEU A 148 1.94 6.57 -9.78
C LEU A 148 2.27 7.39 -11.02
N ASN A 149 1.33 7.52 -11.96
CA ASN A 149 1.58 8.15 -13.27
C ASN A 149 1.17 9.63 -13.35
N ASP A 150 0.23 10.09 -12.51
CA ASP A 150 -0.28 11.45 -12.61
C ASP A 150 0.81 12.47 -12.24
N LYS A 151 1.01 13.49 -13.09
CA LYS A 151 2.00 14.56 -12.87
C LYS A 151 1.70 15.37 -11.60
N SER A 152 0.44 15.42 -11.19
CA SER A 152 0.00 16.10 -9.97
C SER A 152 0.24 15.28 -8.69
N SER A 153 0.65 14.01 -8.80
CA SER A 153 0.91 13.16 -7.65
C SER A 153 2.16 13.62 -6.90
N THR A 154 2.00 13.89 -5.61
CA THR A 154 3.11 14.17 -4.70
C THR A 154 3.90 12.89 -4.40
N SER A 155 5.15 13.04 -4.00
CA SER A 155 5.99 11.92 -3.57
C SER A 155 5.34 11.12 -2.44
N ASN A 156 4.63 11.78 -1.51
CA ASN A 156 3.92 11.10 -0.43
C ASN A 156 2.81 10.18 -0.95
N LEU A 157 2.02 10.64 -1.93
CA LEU A 157 0.99 9.80 -2.55
C LEU A 157 1.59 8.60 -3.28
N LYS A 158 2.69 8.80 -4.02
CA LYS A 158 3.40 7.71 -4.70
C LYS A 158 3.93 6.68 -3.71
N ILE A 159 4.58 7.11 -2.63
CA ILE A 159 5.10 6.24 -1.58
C ILE A 159 3.97 5.42 -0.96
N GLU A 160 2.83 6.06 -0.66
CA GLU A 160 1.70 5.38 -0.04
C GLU A 160 1.05 4.33 -0.97
N ALA A 161 0.91 4.65 -2.26
CA ALA A 161 0.42 3.73 -3.28
C ALA A 161 1.39 2.56 -3.52
N LEU A 162 2.70 2.82 -3.56
CA LEU A 162 3.74 1.78 -3.67
C LEU A 162 3.74 0.88 -2.44
N ALA A 163 3.71 1.44 -1.24
CA ALA A 163 3.64 0.67 0.01
C ALA A 163 2.39 -0.22 0.06
N PHE A 164 1.24 0.28 -0.41
CA PHE A 164 0.04 -0.54 -0.58
C PHE A 164 0.24 -1.67 -1.60
N THR A 165 0.80 -1.36 -2.76
CA THR A 165 1.07 -2.34 -3.81
C THR A 165 2.00 -3.44 -3.32
N ARG A 166 3.03 -3.08 -2.55
CA ARG A 166 3.96 -4.04 -1.93
C ARG A 166 3.24 -5.00 -0.99
N ILE A 167 2.47 -4.46 -0.04
CA ILE A 167 1.86 -5.28 1.00
C ILE A 167 0.74 -6.17 0.45
N VAL A 168 -0.05 -5.69 -0.52
CA VAL A 168 -1.09 -6.50 -1.15
C VAL A 168 -0.46 -7.64 -1.95
N MET A 169 0.61 -7.40 -2.72
CA MET A 169 1.33 -8.46 -3.44
C MET A 169 1.94 -9.51 -2.52
N ALA A 170 2.51 -9.09 -1.38
CA ALA A 170 3.12 -10.00 -0.42
C ALA A 170 2.11 -10.86 0.39
N SER A 171 0.82 -10.49 0.38
CA SER A 171 -0.20 -11.07 1.27
C SER A 171 -1.32 -11.82 0.54
N HIS A 172 -1.27 -11.89 -0.78
CA HIS A 172 -2.26 -12.58 -1.61
C HIS A 172 -1.57 -13.56 -2.55
N SER A 173 -2.34 -14.52 -3.07
CA SER A 173 -1.81 -15.44 -4.09
C SER A 173 -1.36 -14.70 -5.36
N PRO A 174 -0.25 -15.09 -6.01
CA PRO A 174 0.23 -14.46 -7.24
C PRO A 174 -0.81 -14.36 -8.36
N SER A 175 -1.70 -15.35 -8.48
CA SER A 175 -2.75 -15.41 -9.50
C SER A 175 -3.72 -14.23 -9.47
N VAL A 176 -3.91 -13.59 -8.32
CA VAL A 176 -4.75 -12.38 -8.19
C VAL A 176 -4.21 -11.24 -9.06
N PHE A 177 -2.88 -11.16 -9.20
CA PHE A 177 -2.22 -10.03 -9.86
C PHE A 177 -1.98 -10.27 -11.34
N HIS A 178 -1.92 -11.53 -11.79
CA HIS A 178 -1.60 -11.92 -13.17
C HIS A 178 -2.42 -11.16 -14.23
N PRO A 179 -3.74 -10.95 -14.08
CA PRO A 179 -4.52 -10.17 -15.06
C PRO A 179 -4.12 -8.70 -15.17
N TYR A 180 -3.39 -8.17 -14.19
CA TYR A 180 -3.11 -6.74 -14.02
C TYR A 180 -1.62 -6.39 -14.12
N ILE A 181 -0.73 -7.37 -14.31
CA ILE A 181 0.72 -7.15 -14.36
C ILE A 181 1.11 -6.13 -15.43
N GLN A 182 0.50 -6.20 -16.62
CA GLN A 182 0.81 -5.26 -17.69
C GLN A 182 0.50 -3.80 -17.31
N ALA A 183 -0.60 -3.57 -16.58
CA ALA A 183 -1.00 -2.26 -16.10
C ALA A 183 -0.10 -1.76 -14.95
N LEU A 184 0.40 -2.67 -14.11
CA LEU A 184 1.19 -2.31 -12.92
C LEU A 184 2.70 -2.19 -13.19
N SER A 185 3.26 -2.99 -14.10
CA SER A 185 4.71 -3.06 -14.29
C SER A 185 5.31 -1.73 -14.78
N GLY A 186 4.71 -1.10 -15.78
CA GLY A 186 5.16 0.20 -16.31
C GLY A 186 5.25 1.29 -15.23
N PRO A 187 4.17 1.55 -14.49
CA PRO A 187 4.17 2.52 -13.39
C PRO A 187 5.20 2.23 -12.29
N ILE A 188 5.35 0.96 -11.89
CA ILE A 188 6.34 0.55 -10.88
C ILE A 188 7.77 0.82 -11.38
N LEU A 189 8.09 0.40 -12.61
CA LEU A 189 9.40 0.58 -13.20
C LEU A 189 9.73 2.06 -13.43
N SER A 190 8.74 2.87 -13.82
CA SER A 190 8.88 4.33 -13.91
C SER A 190 9.21 4.96 -12.56
N ALA A 191 8.59 4.49 -11.47
CA ALA A 191 8.85 5.00 -10.12
C ALA A 191 10.25 4.67 -9.58
N ILE A 192 10.91 3.59 -10.07
CA ILE A 192 12.34 3.35 -9.79
C ILE A 192 13.21 4.48 -10.36
N GLY A 193 12.76 5.14 -11.44
CA GLY A 193 13.38 6.30 -12.05
C GLY A 193 13.10 7.64 -11.36
N ASP A 194 12.38 7.67 -10.23
CA ASP A 194 11.97 8.92 -9.58
C ASP A 194 13.17 9.72 -9.04
N ARG A 195 13.01 11.05 -8.96
CA ARG A 195 14.02 11.97 -8.44
C ARG A 195 14.12 11.88 -6.92
N TYR A 196 13.00 11.59 -6.25
CA TYR A 196 12.97 11.50 -4.80
C TYR A 196 13.32 10.09 -4.34
N TYR A 197 14.41 9.96 -3.59
CA TYR A 197 14.99 8.68 -3.21
C TYR A 197 14.02 7.75 -2.47
N LYS A 198 13.10 8.27 -1.64
CA LYS A 198 12.11 7.43 -0.94
C LYS A 198 11.08 6.80 -1.88
N VAL A 199 10.72 7.48 -2.97
CA VAL A 199 9.86 6.88 -4.02
C VAL A 199 10.64 5.76 -4.71
N THR A 200 11.90 6.02 -5.06
CA THR A 200 12.78 5.02 -5.68
C THR A 200 12.97 3.79 -4.79
N ALA A 201 13.25 3.98 -3.50
CA ALA A 201 13.46 2.89 -2.55
C ALA A 201 12.20 2.02 -2.41
N GLU A 202 11.01 2.63 -2.23
CA GLU A 202 9.78 1.85 -2.13
C GLU A 202 9.42 1.17 -3.47
N ALA A 203 9.68 1.81 -4.61
CA ALA A 203 9.47 1.21 -5.93
C ALA A 203 10.36 -0.01 -6.16
N LEU A 204 11.61 0.01 -5.71
CA LEU A 204 12.52 -1.14 -5.75
C LEU A 204 11.99 -2.30 -4.89
N ARG A 205 11.42 -2.00 -3.71
CA ARG A 205 10.79 -3.04 -2.87
C ARG A 205 9.56 -3.65 -3.53
N VAL A 206 8.70 -2.82 -4.13
CA VAL A 206 7.53 -3.29 -4.90
C VAL A 206 7.97 -4.13 -6.10
N CYS A 207 9.04 -3.71 -6.80
CA CYS A 207 9.60 -4.47 -7.91
C CYS A 207 10.05 -5.88 -7.47
N GLY A 208 10.59 -6.01 -6.26
CA GLY A 208 10.91 -7.32 -5.68
C GLY A 208 9.67 -8.21 -5.51
N GLU A 209 8.55 -7.67 -5.02
CA GLU A 209 7.29 -8.43 -4.95
C GLU A 209 6.74 -8.76 -6.33
N LEU A 210 6.86 -7.85 -7.31
CA LEU A 210 6.46 -8.11 -8.69
C LEU A 210 7.24 -9.30 -9.28
N VAL A 211 8.53 -9.43 -8.98
CA VAL A 211 9.35 -10.60 -9.38
C VAL A 211 8.78 -11.90 -8.80
N ARG A 212 8.41 -11.91 -7.51
CA ARG A 212 7.79 -13.08 -6.85
C ARG A 212 6.42 -13.41 -7.41
N VAL A 213 5.65 -12.40 -7.81
CA VAL A 213 4.35 -12.59 -8.48
C VAL A 213 4.53 -13.18 -9.88
N LEU A 214 5.54 -12.70 -10.63
CA LEU A 214 5.84 -13.14 -12.00
C LEU A 214 6.31 -14.60 -12.05
N ARG A 215 7.14 -15.01 -11.10
CA ARG A 215 7.69 -16.37 -11.01
C ARG A 215 7.86 -16.79 -9.54
N PRO A 216 6.78 -17.25 -8.88
CA PRO A 216 6.83 -17.61 -7.46
C PRO A 216 7.68 -18.86 -7.17
N ASN A 217 7.83 -19.76 -8.15
CA ASN A 217 8.77 -20.87 -8.10
C ASN A 217 9.24 -21.21 -9.53
N PHE A 218 10.34 -21.98 -9.65
CA PHE A 218 10.96 -22.30 -10.94
C PHE A 218 10.09 -23.18 -11.86
N GLU A 219 9.18 -23.97 -11.27
CA GLU A 219 8.35 -24.95 -11.97
C GLU A 219 7.02 -24.35 -12.45
N ALA A 220 6.51 -23.34 -11.74
CA ALA A 220 5.25 -22.68 -12.02
C ALA A 220 5.36 -21.81 -13.28
N ARG A 221 4.58 -22.17 -14.29
CA ARG A 221 4.42 -21.42 -15.55
C ARG A 221 3.01 -20.86 -15.66
N SER A 222 2.59 -20.11 -14.65
CA SER A 222 1.24 -19.52 -14.61
C SER A 222 1.04 -18.43 -15.67
N ILE A 223 2.11 -17.71 -16.03
CA ILE A 223 2.10 -16.64 -17.03
C ILE A 223 3.40 -16.59 -17.82
N ASP A 224 3.38 -15.96 -19.00
CA ASP A 224 4.61 -15.63 -19.74
C ASP A 224 5.27 -14.40 -19.11
N PHE A 225 6.26 -14.64 -18.25
CA PHE A 225 7.02 -13.59 -17.57
C PHE A 225 8.19 -13.03 -18.40
N ARG A 226 8.55 -13.67 -19.53
CA ARG A 226 9.73 -13.31 -20.34
C ARG A 226 9.76 -11.84 -20.78
N PRO A 227 8.64 -11.22 -21.21
CA PRO A 227 8.64 -9.82 -21.63
C PRO A 227 9.04 -8.83 -20.53
N TYR A 228 8.95 -9.23 -19.25
CA TYR A 228 9.20 -8.37 -18.10
C TYR A 228 10.64 -8.44 -17.57
N ILE A 229 11.39 -9.50 -17.90
CA ILE A 229 12.75 -9.74 -17.37
C ILE A 229 13.69 -8.57 -17.72
N SER A 230 13.84 -8.27 -19.01
CA SER A 230 14.79 -7.24 -19.46
C SER A 230 14.43 -5.82 -18.96
N PRO A 231 13.15 -5.37 -19.03
CA PRO A 231 12.75 -4.09 -18.44
C PRO A 231 13.03 -3.96 -16.94
N ILE A 232 12.73 -5.01 -16.15
CA ILE A 232 12.98 -5.05 -14.70
C ILE A 232 14.49 -4.93 -14.44
N TYR A 233 15.30 -5.78 -15.09
CA TYR A 233 16.75 -5.77 -14.95
C TYR A 233 17.35 -4.39 -15.26
N LYS A 234 16.98 -3.79 -16.39
CA LYS A 234 17.52 -2.48 -16.82
C LYS A 234 17.17 -1.36 -15.85
N ALA A 235 15.95 -1.33 -15.34
CA ALA A 235 15.51 -0.31 -14.38
C ALA A 235 16.32 -0.37 -13.08
N ILE A 236 16.59 -1.57 -12.57
CA ILE A 236 17.35 -1.76 -11.33
C ILE A 236 18.85 -1.52 -11.56
N LEU A 237 19.41 -2.00 -12.67
CA LEU A 237 20.84 -1.83 -12.99
C LEU A 237 21.26 -0.36 -12.97
N GLY A 238 20.42 0.54 -13.51
CA GLY A 238 20.69 1.98 -13.49
C GLY A 238 20.85 2.57 -12.09
N ARG A 239 20.17 2.00 -11.08
CA ARG A 239 20.32 2.37 -9.67
C ARG A 239 21.48 1.66 -8.99
N LEU A 240 21.67 0.38 -9.27
CA LEU A 240 22.73 -0.45 -8.68
C LEU A 240 24.15 0.03 -9.08
N ALA A 241 24.34 0.38 -10.35
CA ALA A 241 25.62 0.84 -10.87
C ALA A 241 26.00 2.25 -10.37
N ASN A 242 25.03 3.06 -9.96
CA ASN A 242 25.28 4.42 -9.51
C ASN A 242 25.82 4.44 -8.06
N GLN A 243 26.97 5.07 -7.85
CA GLN A 243 27.58 5.21 -6.53
C GLN A 243 27.09 6.45 -5.76
N ASP A 244 26.56 7.46 -6.44
CA ASP A 244 26.06 8.70 -5.85
C ASP A 244 24.54 8.63 -5.69
N GLN A 245 24.11 7.78 -4.76
CA GLN A 245 22.70 7.59 -4.40
C GLN A 245 22.59 7.48 -2.88
N ASP A 246 21.38 7.78 -2.39
CA ASP A 246 20.99 7.55 -1.00
C ASP A 246 21.24 6.07 -0.59
N GLN A 247 21.65 5.87 0.66
CA GLN A 247 21.97 4.54 1.18
C GLN A 247 20.78 3.58 1.07
N GLU A 248 19.56 4.04 1.34
CA GLU A 248 18.35 3.23 1.28
C GLU A 248 18.12 2.71 -0.15
N VAL A 249 18.37 3.55 -1.16
CA VAL A 249 18.25 3.19 -2.58
C VAL A 249 19.29 2.13 -2.95
N LYS A 250 20.53 2.27 -2.48
CA LYS A 250 21.59 1.29 -2.74
C LYS A 250 21.23 -0.07 -2.17
N GLU A 251 20.80 -0.13 -0.91
CA GLU A 251 20.40 -1.37 -0.24
C GLU A 251 19.20 -2.04 -0.93
N CYS A 252 18.19 -1.25 -1.30
CA CYS A 252 17.04 -1.76 -2.03
C CYS A 252 17.40 -2.25 -3.45
N ALA A 253 18.31 -1.56 -4.15
CA ALA A 253 18.74 -1.96 -5.49
C ALA A 253 19.53 -3.27 -5.46
N ILE A 254 20.41 -3.44 -4.47
CA ILE A 254 21.13 -4.70 -4.23
C ILE A 254 20.14 -5.83 -3.97
N SER A 255 19.26 -5.67 -2.97
CA SER A 255 18.29 -6.71 -2.60
C SER A 255 17.37 -7.09 -3.77
N CYS A 256 16.90 -6.09 -4.53
CA CYS A 256 16.03 -6.30 -5.68
C CYS A 256 16.77 -7.00 -6.83
N MET A 257 17.99 -6.57 -7.16
CA MET A 257 18.78 -7.20 -8.22
C MET A 257 19.17 -8.64 -7.86
N SER A 258 19.56 -8.90 -6.60
CA SER A 258 19.86 -10.25 -6.13
C SER A 258 18.65 -11.17 -6.31
N LEU A 259 17.44 -10.71 -5.98
CA LEU A 259 16.21 -11.47 -6.21
C LEU A 259 15.93 -11.70 -7.69
N VAL A 260 16.15 -10.70 -8.55
CA VAL A 260 15.99 -10.82 -10.01
C VAL A 260 16.94 -11.87 -10.57
N ILE A 261 18.21 -11.85 -10.19
CA ILE A 261 19.20 -12.86 -10.61
C ILE A 261 18.82 -14.24 -10.09
N ALA A 262 18.44 -14.34 -8.82
CA ALA A 262 18.02 -15.60 -8.21
C ALA A 262 16.78 -16.19 -8.90
N THR A 263 15.87 -15.36 -9.41
CA THR A 263 14.60 -15.80 -10.00
C THR A 263 14.65 -15.98 -11.52
N PHE A 264 15.39 -15.12 -12.22
CA PHE A 264 15.45 -15.03 -13.68
C PHE A 264 16.84 -15.22 -14.26
N GLY A 265 17.80 -15.75 -13.49
CA GLY A 265 19.17 -16.00 -13.97
C GLY A 265 19.23 -16.90 -15.21
N ASP A 266 18.23 -17.77 -15.39
CA ASP A 266 18.04 -18.61 -16.59
C ASP A 266 17.55 -17.84 -17.83
N GLY A 267 17.17 -16.58 -17.68
CA GLY A 267 16.83 -15.67 -18.78
C GLY A 267 17.73 -14.42 -18.84
N LEU A 268 18.81 -14.38 -18.07
CA LEU A 268 19.73 -13.24 -17.93
C LEU A 268 21.20 -13.59 -18.22
N GLN A 269 21.48 -14.71 -18.88
CA GLN A 269 22.86 -15.21 -19.02
C GLN A 269 23.82 -14.22 -19.70
N SER A 270 23.32 -13.40 -20.63
CA SER A 270 24.11 -12.33 -21.27
C SER A 270 24.42 -11.17 -20.33
N GLU A 271 23.58 -10.94 -19.33
CA GLU A 271 23.62 -9.82 -18.39
C GLU A 271 24.37 -10.17 -17.09
N LEU A 272 24.47 -11.46 -16.73
CA LEU A 272 25.16 -11.90 -15.52
C LEU A 272 26.64 -11.46 -15.47
N PRO A 273 27.44 -11.55 -16.56
CA PRO A 273 28.84 -11.16 -16.53
C PRO A 273 29.08 -9.68 -16.22
N SER A 274 28.13 -8.79 -16.55
CA SER A 274 28.23 -7.36 -16.23
C SER A 274 27.66 -7.02 -14.85
N CYS A 275 26.65 -7.76 -14.39
CA CYS A 275 25.94 -7.47 -13.15
C CYS A 275 26.63 -8.05 -11.90
N LEU A 276 27.10 -9.29 -11.97
CA LEU A 276 27.71 -9.98 -10.83
C LEU A 276 28.95 -9.26 -10.28
N PRO A 277 29.88 -8.72 -11.10
CA PRO A 277 31.00 -7.96 -10.58
C PRO A 277 30.59 -6.74 -9.76
N ILE A 278 29.53 -6.03 -10.17
CA ILE A 278 29.01 -4.88 -9.43
C ILE A 278 28.54 -5.31 -8.04
N LEU A 279 27.84 -6.46 -7.93
CA LEU A 279 27.40 -6.98 -6.64
C LEU A 279 28.59 -7.39 -5.75
N VAL A 280 29.62 -8.02 -6.33
CA VAL A 280 30.86 -8.34 -5.62
C VAL A 280 31.54 -7.08 -5.07
N ASP A 281 31.62 -6.02 -5.87
CA ASP A 281 32.16 -4.73 -5.42
C ASP A 281 31.34 -4.14 -4.26
N ARG A 282 30.00 -4.30 -4.29
CA ARG A 282 29.12 -3.88 -3.18
C ARG A 282 29.34 -4.70 -1.90
N MET A 283 29.76 -5.95 -1.99
CA MET A 283 30.16 -6.76 -0.82
C MET A 283 31.45 -6.22 -0.18
N GLY A 284 32.37 -5.69 -0.99
CA GLY A 284 33.61 -5.07 -0.49
C GLY A 284 33.36 -3.78 0.29
N ASN A 285 32.33 -3.03 -0.05
CA ASN A 285 32.01 -1.72 0.53
C ASN A 285 31.35 -1.83 1.92
N GLU A 286 31.92 -1.17 2.92
CA GLU A 286 31.47 -1.23 4.33
C GLU A 286 29.97 -0.94 4.54
N ILE A 287 29.43 0.04 3.81
CA ILE A 287 28.04 0.48 3.96
C ILE A 287 27.08 -0.54 3.35
N THR A 288 27.42 -1.11 2.19
CA THR A 288 26.52 -2.02 1.46
C THR A 288 26.78 -3.50 1.72
N ARG A 289 27.88 -3.84 2.41
CA ARG A 289 28.37 -5.21 2.61
C ARG A 289 27.30 -6.13 3.19
N LEU A 290 26.67 -5.72 4.29
CA LEU A 290 25.70 -6.58 4.98
C LEU A 290 24.51 -6.92 4.09
N THR A 291 24.04 -5.97 3.28
CA THR A 291 22.92 -6.17 2.37
C THR A 291 23.31 -7.00 1.15
N ALA A 292 24.53 -6.86 0.66
CA ALA A 292 25.02 -7.64 -0.50
C ALA A 292 25.33 -9.10 -0.15
N VAL A 293 25.64 -9.41 1.11
CA VAL A 293 25.92 -10.78 1.59
C VAL A 293 24.65 -11.59 1.87
N LYS A 294 23.53 -10.92 2.21
CA LYS A 294 22.24 -11.56 2.52
C LYS A 294 21.48 -11.97 1.27
#